data_AF-A0A9E7JQM4-F1
#
_entry.id   AF-A0A9E7JQM4-F1
#
_cell.length_a   1.000
_cell.length_b   1.000
_cell.length_c   1.000
_cell.angle_alpha   90.00
_cell.angle_beta   90.00
_cell.angle_gamma   90.00
#
_symmetry.space_group_name_H-M   'P 1'
#
loop_
_entity.id
_entity.type
_entity.pdbx_description
1 polymer ?
#
loop_
_entity_poly.entity_id
_entity_poly.type
_entity_poly.pdbx_seq_one_letter_code
_entity_poly.pdbx_strand_id
1 'polypeptide(L)'
;MTLQDPAASLANLIYIGYTGDPASAFQITRKRRLDGKKQQTQRNVFQCFVFGPRNAGKTTLLNSFIGRTFSEKYNPTTSDRFAANVVGIHNVSAT
;
A
#
# COMPACT_ATOMS: atom_id res chain seq x y z
N MET A 1 2.05 -1.93 3.85
CA MET A 1 3.09 -2.57 4.68
C MET A 1 4.29 -1.65 4.83
N THR A 2 5.21 -1.52 3.85
CA THR A 2 6.47 -0.75 3.96
C THR A 2 6.36 0.67 4.51
N LEU A 3 5.36 1.48 4.08
CA LEU A 3 5.22 2.86 4.58
C LEU A 3 4.74 2.92 6.04
N GLN A 4 3.93 1.96 6.49
CA GLN A 4 3.35 1.93 7.84
C GLN A 4 4.24 1.18 8.83
N ASP A 5 4.84 0.08 8.38
CA ASP A 5 5.73 -0.78 9.18
C ASP A 5 6.91 -1.26 8.32
N PRO A 6 8.00 -0.47 8.27
CA PRO A 6 9.21 -0.84 7.53
C PRO A 6 9.90 -2.09 8.11
N ALA A 7 9.84 -2.30 9.42
CA ALA A 7 10.53 -3.40 10.09
C ALA A 7 9.88 -4.75 9.76
N ALA A 8 8.55 -4.84 9.79
CA ALA A 8 7.85 -6.04 9.35
C ALA A 8 8.05 -6.29 7.84
N SER A 9 8.10 -5.24 7.03
CA SER A 9 8.40 -5.37 5.60
C SER A 9 9.79 -5.96 5.34
N LEU A 10 10.80 -5.51 6.11
CA LEU A 10 12.16 -6.02 6.04
C LEU A 10 12.24 -7.49 6.47
N ALA A 11 11.56 -7.85 7.56
CA ALA A 11 11.47 -9.23 8.02
C ALA A 11 10.84 -10.15 6.96
N ASN A 12 9.80 -9.67 6.26
CA ASN A 12 9.17 -10.41 5.19
C ASN A 12 10.10 -10.61 3.97
N LEU A 13 10.92 -9.62 3.61
CA LEU A 13 11.92 -9.78 2.54
C LEU A 13 12.94 -10.88 2.87
N ILE A 14 13.41 -10.93 4.12
CA ILE A 14 14.32 -11.98 4.59
C ILE A 14 13.59 -13.34 4.57
N TYR A 15 12.35 -13.40 5.05
CA TYR A 15 11.56 -14.62 5.11
C TYR A 15 11.32 -15.26 3.73
N ILE A 16 11.06 -14.45 2.70
CA ILE A 16 10.88 -14.96 1.33
C ILE A 16 12.19 -15.27 0.59
N GLY A 17 13.35 -15.11 1.25
CA GLY A 17 14.66 -15.40 0.67
C GLY A 17 15.11 -14.38 -0.39
N TYR A 18 14.80 -13.09 -0.20
CA TYR A 18 15.31 -12.03 -1.08
C TYR A 18 16.84 -12.11 -1.14
N THR A 19 17.39 -12.25 -2.36
CA THR A 19 18.80 -12.59 -2.58
C THR A 19 19.74 -11.39 -2.56
N GLY A 20 19.21 -10.16 -2.67
CA GLY A 20 19.99 -8.93 -2.54
C GLY A 20 20.13 -8.48 -1.09
N ASP A 21 20.87 -7.39 -0.86
CA ASP A 21 20.88 -6.71 0.44
C ASP A 21 19.46 -6.20 0.74
N PRO A 22 18.77 -6.68 1.79
CA PRO A 22 17.40 -6.26 2.09
C PRO A 22 17.25 -4.76 2.33
N ALA A 23 18.31 -4.06 2.80
CA ALA A 23 18.27 -2.62 3.00
C ALA A 23 18.17 -1.85 1.66
N SER A 24 18.77 -2.38 0.60
CA SER A 24 18.73 -1.79 -0.75
C SER A 24 17.33 -1.79 -1.38
N ALA A 25 16.41 -2.62 -0.89
CA ALA A 25 15.02 -2.65 -1.34
C ALA A 25 14.19 -1.46 -0.83
N PHE A 26 14.71 -0.66 0.10
CA PHE A 26 13.99 0.47 0.70
C PHE A 26 14.52 1.80 0.18
N GLN A 27 13.60 2.65 -0.30
CA GLN A 27 13.92 4.03 -0.66
C GLN A 27 13.39 5.00 0.39
N ILE A 28 14.31 5.68 1.10
CA ILE A 28 13.95 6.69 2.09
C ILE A 28 13.69 8.03 1.39
N THR A 29 12.49 8.57 1.55
CA THR A 29 12.13 9.89 0.99
C THR A 29 12.36 11.03 2.00
N ARG A 30 12.82 12.19 1.51
CA ARG A 30 13.06 13.41 2.34
C ARG A 30 11.77 13.93 2.98
N LYS A 31 11.87 14.68 4.09
CA LYS A 31 10.71 15.24 4.82
C LYS A 31 9.70 16.00 3.94
N ARG A 32 8.39 15.76 4.13
CA ARG A 32 7.27 16.37 3.38
C ARG A 32 7.30 17.90 3.35
N ARG A 33 7.72 18.55 4.44
CA ARG A 33 7.82 20.02 4.52
C ARG A 33 8.68 20.61 3.41
N LEU A 34 9.73 19.88 3.00
CA LEU A 34 10.64 20.35 1.96
C LEU A 34 10.07 20.18 0.54
N ASP A 35 9.16 19.23 0.34
CA ASP A 35 8.42 19.06 -0.92
C ASP A 35 7.39 20.18 -1.07
N GLY A 36 6.65 20.49 0.01
CA GLY A 36 5.68 21.59 0.02
C GLY A 36 6.31 22.96 -0.23
N LYS A 37 7.52 23.22 0.29
CA LYS A 37 8.26 24.45 -0.03
C LYS A 37 8.65 24.55 -1.51
N LYS A 38 8.94 23.42 -2.16
CA LYS A 38 9.35 23.36 -3.57
C LYS A 38 8.18 23.16 -4.54
N GLN A 39 6.98 22.87 -4.04
CA GLN A 39 5.82 22.44 -4.84
C GLN A 39 6.14 21.26 -5.78
N GLN A 40 7.08 20.40 -5.36
CA GLN A 40 7.55 19.26 -6.14
C GLN A 40 7.87 18.09 -5.19
N THR A 41 7.42 16.90 -5.56
CA THR A 41 7.64 15.67 -4.78
C THR A 41 8.18 14.55 -5.67
N GLN A 42 9.06 13.74 -5.11
CA GLN A 42 9.55 12.49 -5.72
C GLN A 42 8.91 11.25 -5.06
N ARG A 43 7.82 11.44 -4.31
CA ARG A 43 7.11 10.35 -3.62
C ARG A 43 6.16 9.66 -4.60
N ASN A 44 6.20 8.33 -4.58
CA ASN A 44 5.26 7.49 -5.35
C ASN A 44 4.13 6.92 -4.49
N VAL A 45 4.25 6.98 -3.17
CA VAL A 45 3.27 6.41 -2.22
C VAL A 45 2.73 7.51 -1.32
N PHE A 46 1.40 7.62 -1.27
CA PHE A 46 0.67 8.60 -0.46
C PHE A 46 -0.30 7.89 0.47
N GLN A 47 -0.36 8.34 1.72
CA GLN A 47 -1.34 7.87 2.70
C GLN A 47 -2.48 8.89 2.81
N CYS A 48 -3.70 8.45 2.50
CA CYS A 48 -4.90 9.26 2.55
C CYS A 48 -5.85 8.73 3.62
N PHE A 49 -6.44 9.62 4.39
CA PHE A 49 -7.45 9.29 5.40
C PHE A 49 -8.83 9.75 4.92
N VAL A 50 -9.83 8.85 4.97
CA VAL A 50 -11.20 9.12 4.52
C VAL A 50 -12.12 9.17 5.73
N PHE A 51 -12.69 10.34 6.00
CA PHE A 51 -13.58 10.59 7.14
C PHE A 51 -15.02 10.83 6.70
N GLY A 52 -15.98 10.54 7.57
CA GLY A 52 -17.40 10.76 7.32
C GLY A 52 -18.32 9.89 8.18
N PRO A 53 -19.63 10.18 8.23
CA PRO A 53 -20.58 9.47 9.07
C PRO A 53 -20.77 8.00 8.65
N ARG A 54 -21.45 7.22 9.50
CA ARG A 54 -21.86 5.84 9.15
C ARG A 54 -22.69 5.88 7.86
N ASN A 55 -22.53 4.87 7.02
CA ASN A 55 -23.22 4.73 5.73
C ASN A 55 -22.89 5.79 4.64
N ALA A 56 -21.90 6.67 4.85
CA ALA A 56 -21.47 7.65 3.84
C ALA A 56 -20.72 7.08 2.62
N GLY A 57 -20.71 5.76 2.41
CA GLY A 57 -20.04 5.15 1.24
C GLY A 57 -18.51 5.10 1.29
N LYS A 58 -17.86 5.39 2.43
CA LYS A 58 -16.39 5.38 2.56
C LYS A 58 -15.73 4.08 2.08
N THR A 59 -16.29 2.93 2.48
CA THR A 59 -15.78 1.61 2.07
C THR A 59 -15.97 1.38 0.57
N THR A 60 -17.09 1.81 0.00
CA THR A 60 -17.37 1.73 -1.43
C THR A 60 -16.35 2.54 -2.23
N LEU A 61 -16.05 3.77 -1.78
CA LEU A 61 -15.03 4.62 -2.39
C LEU A 61 -13.65 3.93 -2.41
N LEU A 62 -13.24 3.28 -1.31
CA LEU A 62 -11.96 2.56 -1.28
C LEU A 62 -11.98 1.31 -2.17
N ASN A 63 -13.11 0.60 -2.21
CA ASN A 63 -13.28 -0.60 -3.04
C ASN A 63 -13.25 -0.29 -4.55
N SER A 64 -13.74 0.87 -4.98
CA SER A 64 -13.72 1.25 -6.40
C SER A 64 -12.30 1.43 -6.95
N PHE A 65 -11.35 1.89 -6.12
CA PHE A 65 -9.93 2.02 -6.53
C PHE A 65 -9.24 0.69 -6.82
N ILE A 66 -9.78 -0.43 -6.32
CA ILE A 66 -9.24 -1.79 -6.49
C ILE A 66 -10.19 -2.68 -7.30
N GLY A 67 -11.14 -2.10 -8.02
CA GLY A 67 -12.05 -2.82 -8.92
C GLY A 67 -13.05 -3.76 -8.23
N ARG A 68 -13.28 -3.61 -6.92
CA ARG A 68 -14.30 -4.39 -6.20
C ARG A 68 -15.67 -3.80 -6.46
N THR A 69 -16.65 -4.65 -6.79
CA THR A 69 -18.02 -4.24 -7.08
C THR A 69 -18.73 -3.67 -5.85
N PHE A 70 -19.70 -2.79 -6.09
CA PHE A 70 -20.58 -2.29 -5.04
C PHE A 70 -21.50 -3.40 -4.53
N SER A 71 -21.80 -3.37 -3.23
CA SER A 71 -22.77 -4.25 -2.60
C SER A 71 -23.78 -3.39 -1.85
N GLU A 72 -25.08 -3.59 -2.13
CA GLU A 72 -26.17 -2.92 -1.40
C GLU A 72 -26.28 -3.37 0.06
N LYS A 73 -25.74 -4.56 0.37
CA LYS A 73 -25.80 -5.10 1.73
C LYS A 73 -24.83 -4.35 2.63
N TYR A 74 -25.37 -3.65 3.62
CA TYR A 74 -24.56 -2.96 4.62
C TYR A 74 -23.79 -3.97 5.46
N ASN A 75 -22.45 -3.88 5.41
CA ASN A 75 -21.55 -4.64 6.25
C ASN A 75 -20.72 -3.66 7.07
N PRO A 76 -20.91 -3.57 8.40
CA PRO A 76 -20.11 -2.74 9.28
C PRO A 76 -18.60 -2.97 9.09
N THR A 77 -17.83 -1.89 9.09
CA THR A 77 -16.36 -1.94 9.00
C THR A 77 -15.79 -2.12 10.43
N THR A 78 -15.98 -3.30 11.01
CA THR A 78 -15.57 -3.63 12.39
C THR A 78 -14.15 -4.17 12.51
N SER A 79 -13.55 -4.55 11.38
CA SER A 79 -12.19 -5.08 11.31
C SER A 79 -11.39 -4.38 10.23
N ASP A 80 -10.06 -4.49 10.34
CA ASP A 80 -9.16 -4.04 9.30
C ASP A 80 -9.39 -4.83 8.00
N ARG A 81 -9.16 -4.14 6.87
CA ARG A 81 -9.29 -4.70 5.53
C ARG A 81 -8.07 -4.32 4.72
N PHE A 82 -7.54 -5.30 3.98
CA PHE A 82 -6.37 -5.12 3.14
C PHE A 82 -6.67 -5.52 1.69
N ALA A 83 -5.87 -4.99 0.78
CA ALA A 83 -5.81 -5.41 -0.60
C ALA A 83 -4.33 -5.45 -1.00
N ALA A 84 -3.94 -6.50 -1.69
CA ALA A 84 -2.61 -6.68 -2.25
C ALA A 84 -2.76 -7.11 -3.71
N ASN A 85 -1.84 -6.66 -4.56
CA ASN A 85 -1.77 -7.17 -5.92
C ASN A 85 -1.02 -8.50 -5.91
N VAL A 86 -1.44 -9.46 -6.73
CA VAL A 86 -0.74 -10.73 -6.93
C VAL A 86 0.09 -10.61 -8.20
N VAL A 87 1.40 -10.83 -8.07
CA VAL A 87 2.29 -10.87 -9.22
C VAL A 87 2.61 -12.34 -9.50
N GLY A 88 2.13 -12.84 -10.63
CA GLY A 88 2.51 -14.18 -11.12
C GLY A 88 3.93 -14.15 -11.67
N ILE A 89 4.75 -15.12 -11.27
CA ILE A 89 6.07 -15.31 -11.86
C ILE A 89 5.87 -16.13 -13.14
N HIS A 90 5.98 -15.50 -14.29
CA HIS A 90 6.19 -16.22 -15.54
C HIS A 90 7.67 -16.60 -15.60
N ASN A 91 7.98 -17.89 -15.52
CA ASN A 91 9.33 -18.42 -15.56
C ASN A 91 10.15 -17.75 -16.67
N VAL A 92 11.17 -16.99 -16.29
CA VAL A 92 12.26 -16.64 -17.19
C VAL A 92 13.03 -17.94 -17.38
N SER A 93 13.01 -18.45 -18.60
CA SER A 93 13.77 -19.63 -19.01
C SER A 93 15.22 -19.49 -18.55
N ALA A 94 15.67 -20.45 -17.74
CA ALA A 94 17.08 -20.64 -17.48
C ALA A 94 17.74 -21.07 -18.81
N THR A 95 18.55 -20.17 -19.37
CA THR A 95 19.58 -20.46 -20.37
C THR A 95 20.85 -19.78 -19.91
#